data_AF-A0A7C1G717-F1
#
_entry.id   AF-A0A7C1G717-F1
#
_cell.length_a   1.000
_cell.length_b   1.000
_cell.length_c   1.000
_cell.angle_alpha   90.00
_cell.angle_beta   90.00
_cell.angle_gamma   90.00
#
_symmetry.space_group_name_H-M   'P 1'
#
loop_
_entity.id
_entity.type
_entity.pdbx_description
1 polymer ?
#
loop_
_entity_poly.entity_id
_entity_poly.type
_entity_poly.pdbx_seq_one_letter_code
_entity_poly.pdbx_strand_id
1 'polypeptide(L)'
;MCPYYPFIKLFIQKHKLQPVVDVLFFAIIIYFFHWLWWSGGLKHFLEEFAFFSETEQFLAHQVFVPAAWLVEHVLHYPVKAVDNTLYFARNSYVAIEGACSGLKQFYQWTVLMILFPGPWRKKLWYIPLGLVVIHINNIIRIVILSVVVVHWPAHWDFIHMWILRPFFYVVIFALWVVWVERIKGKRRKLKGKS
;
A
#
# COMPACT_ATOMS: atom_id res chain seq x y z
N MET A 1 -34.80 8.06 -11.60
CA MET A 1 -33.95 7.01 -12.20
C MET A 1 -33.45 7.53 -13.54
N CYS A 2 -32.14 7.63 -13.75
CA CYS A 2 -31.56 8.30 -14.91
C CYS A 2 -31.63 7.38 -16.17
N PRO A 3 -32.21 7.83 -17.30
CA PRO A 3 -32.56 6.97 -18.45
C PRO A 3 -31.38 6.43 -19.28
N TYR A 4 -30.15 6.92 -19.05
CA TYR A 4 -28.95 6.54 -19.81
C TYR A 4 -28.20 5.30 -19.26
N TYR A 5 -28.53 4.87 -18.04
CA TYR A 5 -27.88 3.75 -17.36
C TYR A 5 -27.94 2.38 -18.07
N PRO A 6 -29.01 2.01 -18.81
CA PRO A 6 -29.08 0.70 -19.46
C PRO A 6 -28.15 0.60 -20.69
N PHE A 7 -28.03 1.65 -21.49
CA PHE A 7 -27.28 1.62 -22.75
C PHE A 7 -25.77 1.47 -22.53
N ILE A 8 -25.20 2.22 -21.58
CA ILE A 8 -23.77 2.15 -21.23
C ILE A 8 -23.42 0.74 -20.72
N LYS A 9 -24.28 0.16 -19.89
CA LYS A 9 -24.08 -1.19 -19.34
C LYS A 9 -24.13 -2.28 -20.42
N LEU A 10 -25.06 -2.16 -21.36
CA LEU A 10 -25.16 -3.03 -22.54
C LEU A 10 -23.91 -2.93 -23.43
N PHE A 11 -23.40 -1.73 -23.66
CA PHE A 11 -22.18 -1.49 -24.45
C PHE A 11 -20.94 -2.11 -23.79
N ILE A 12 -20.73 -1.88 -22.50
CA ILE A 12 -19.62 -2.46 -21.72
C ILE A 12 -19.67 -3.99 -21.77
N GLN A 13 -20.86 -4.56 -21.63
CA GLN A 13 -21.05 -6.01 -21.67
C GLN A 13 -20.78 -6.59 -23.07
N LYS A 14 -21.22 -5.90 -24.14
CA LYS A 14 -21.01 -6.31 -25.54
C LYS A 14 -19.52 -6.35 -25.90
N HIS A 15 -18.75 -5.35 -25.48
CA HIS A 15 -17.32 -5.23 -25.82
C HIS A 15 -16.37 -5.80 -24.76
N LYS A 16 -16.89 -6.44 -23.70
CA LYS A 16 -16.10 -7.01 -22.58
C LYS A 16 -15.16 -5.98 -21.91
N LEU A 17 -15.55 -4.72 -21.86
CA LEU A 17 -14.72 -3.60 -21.34
C LEU A 17 -14.72 -3.49 -19.81
N GLN A 18 -15.30 -4.46 -19.09
CA GLN A 18 -15.33 -4.44 -17.62
C GLN A 18 -13.95 -4.27 -16.97
N PRO A 19 -12.85 -4.91 -17.44
CA PRO A 19 -11.53 -4.70 -16.86
C PRO A 19 -11.06 -3.25 -16.96
N VAL A 20 -11.34 -2.57 -18.08
CA VAL A 20 -10.97 -1.16 -18.27
C VAL A 20 -11.74 -0.27 -17.29
N VAL A 21 -13.04 -0.51 -17.13
CA VAL A 21 -13.87 0.21 -16.15
C VAL A 21 -13.37 -0.02 -14.73
N ASP A 22 -13.04 -1.26 -14.39
CA ASP A 22 -12.51 -1.63 -13.07
C ASP A 22 -11.15 -0.95 -12.80
N VAL A 23 -10.25 -0.90 -13.80
CA VAL A 23 -8.96 -0.19 -13.70
C VAL A 23 -9.14 1.32 -13.58
N LEU A 24 -10.03 1.93 -14.36
CA LEU A 24 -10.34 3.36 -14.24
C LEU A 24 -10.90 3.68 -12.84
N PHE A 25 -11.79 2.84 -12.33
CA PHE A 25 -12.35 3.02 -10.99
C PHE A 25 -11.27 2.87 -9.90
N PHE A 26 -10.39 1.88 -10.03
CA PHE A 26 -9.20 1.76 -9.17
C PHE A 26 -8.35 3.03 -9.22
N ALA A 27 -8.01 3.51 -10.42
CA ALA A 27 -7.16 4.69 -10.60
C ALA A 27 -7.79 5.95 -10.00
N ILE A 28 -9.10 6.14 -10.18
CA ILE A 28 -9.86 7.25 -9.58
C ILE A 28 -9.80 7.18 -8.05
N ILE A 29 -10.02 6.00 -7.44
CA ILE A 29 -9.95 5.86 -5.98
C ILE A 29 -8.54 6.19 -5.46
N ILE A 30 -7.50 5.64 -6.10
CA ILE A 30 -6.11 5.88 -5.70
C ILE A 30 -5.73 7.36 -5.84
N TYR A 31 -6.05 7.97 -6.99
CA TYR A 31 -5.77 9.38 -7.24
C TYR A 31 -6.51 10.27 -6.24
N PHE A 32 -7.81 10.03 -6.04
CA PHE A 32 -8.63 10.76 -5.09
C PHE A 32 -8.09 10.64 -3.66
N PHE A 33 -7.70 9.44 -3.22
CA PHE A 33 -7.09 9.25 -1.91
C PHE A 33 -5.75 10.00 -1.79
N HIS A 34 -4.91 9.96 -2.82
CA HIS A 34 -3.63 10.68 -2.81
C HIS A 34 -3.82 12.20 -2.71
N TRP A 35 -4.75 12.74 -3.51
CA TRP A 35 -5.16 14.13 -3.46
C TRP A 35 -5.72 14.49 -2.07
N LEU A 36 -6.63 13.68 -1.53
CA LEU A 36 -7.22 13.89 -0.21
C LEU A 36 -6.15 13.87 0.91
N TRP A 37 -5.17 12.98 0.81
CA TRP A 37 -4.06 12.86 1.76
C TRP A 37 -3.19 14.13 1.80
N TRP A 38 -2.87 14.72 0.64
CA TRP A 38 -1.90 15.82 0.57
C TRP A 38 -2.56 17.20 0.51
N SER A 39 -3.59 17.39 -0.31
CA SER A 39 -4.28 18.68 -0.48
C SER A 39 -5.61 18.75 0.25
N GLY A 40 -6.28 17.61 0.49
CA GLY A 40 -7.59 17.58 1.13
C GLY A 40 -7.54 17.60 2.66
N GLY A 41 -6.37 17.82 3.26
CA GLY A 41 -6.20 17.94 4.70
C GLY A 41 -6.39 16.65 5.50
N LEU A 42 -6.56 15.48 4.86
CA LEU A 42 -6.78 14.22 5.59
C LEU A 42 -5.60 13.86 6.49
N LYS A 43 -4.36 14.07 6.04
CA LYS A 43 -3.19 13.86 6.90
C LYS A 43 -3.23 14.78 8.12
N HIS A 44 -3.43 16.08 7.91
CA HIS A 44 -3.51 17.06 9.00
C HIS A 44 -4.66 16.78 9.97
N PHE A 45 -5.84 16.44 9.44
CA PHE A 45 -6.97 16.01 10.24
C PHE A 45 -6.65 14.76 11.07
N LEU A 46 -5.96 13.78 10.48
CA LEU A 46 -5.56 12.57 11.20
C LEU A 46 -4.46 12.86 12.25
N GLU A 47 -3.54 13.79 11.97
CA GLU A 47 -2.49 14.23 12.90
C GLU A 47 -3.06 14.92 14.15
N GLU A 48 -4.27 15.51 14.09
CA GLU A 48 -4.94 16.05 15.28
C GLU A 48 -5.39 14.97 16.27
N PHE A 49 -5.53 13.72 15.83
CA PHE A 49 -5.83 12.61 16.73
C PHE A 49 -4.56 12.15 17.43
N ALA A 50 -4.58 12.16 18.76
CA ALA A 50 -3.45 11.77 19.62
C ALA A 50 -2.87 10.37 19.33
N PHE A 51 -3.63 9.49 18.68
CA PHE A 51 -3.20 8.12 18.36
C PHE A 51 -2.48 7.99 17.01
N PHE A 52 -2.56 8.99 16.12
CA PHE A 52 -2.00 8.87 14.78
C PHE A 52 -0.48 8.82 14.78
N SER A 53 0.17 9.75 15.49
CA SER A 53 1.63 9.78 15.64
C SER A 53 2.15 8.52 16.32
N GLU A 54 1.48 8.06 17.38
CA GLU A 54 1.79 6.82 18.09
C GLU A 54 1.69 5.61 17.16
N THR A 55 0.66 5.56 16.31
CA THR A 55 0.49 4.47 15.33
C THR A 55 1.58 4.51 14.25
N GLU A 56 1.94 5.70 13.75
CA GLU A 56 3.03 5.83 12.79
C GLU A 56 4.36 5.37 13.40
N GLN A 57 4.67 5.78 14.63
CA GLN A 57 5.90 5.37 15.33
C GLN A 57 5.90 3.87 15.65
N PHE A 58 4.77 3.33 16.11
CA PHE A 58 4.61 1.91 16.35
C PHE A 58 4.84 1.10 15.08
N LEU A 59 4.21 1.47 13.97
CA LEU A 59 4.40 0.78 12.69
C LEU A 59 5.82 0.95 12.14
N ALA A 60 6.43 2.12 12.30
CA ALA A 60 7.84 2.33 11.98
C ALA A 60 8.73 1.36 12.76
N HIS A 61 8.47 1.18 14.06
CA HIS A 61 9.20 0.22 14.89
C HIS A 61 8.96 -1.24 14.44
N GLN A 62 7.71 -1.62 14.12
CA GLN A 62 7.39 -2.95 13.61
C GLN A 62 8.07 -3.26 12.27
N VAL A 63 8.36 -2.25 11.45
CA VAL A 63 9.13 -2.41 10.21
C VAL A 63 10.63 -2.47 10.51
N PHE A 64 11.11 -1.63 11.45
CA PHE A 64 12.51 -1.56 11.83
C PHE A 64 13.04 -2.88 12.38
N VAL A 65 12.36 -3.50 13.35
CA VAL A 65 12.86 -4.71 14.04
C VAL A 65 13.23 -5.84 13.07
N PRO A 66 12.34 -6.31 12.17
CA PRO A 66 12.70 -7.37 11.22
C PRO A 66 13.69 -6.89 10.16
N ALA A 67 13.64 -5.62 9.73
CA ALA A 67 14.60 -5.10 8.76
C ALA A 67 16.01 -5.05 9.35
N ALA A 68 16.17 -4.58 10.58
CA ALA A 68 17.43 -4.56 11.33
C ALA A 68 17.99 -5.99 11.46
N TRP A 69 17.14 -6.93 11.88
CA TRP A 69 17.52 -8.33 12.00
C TRP A 69 18.03 -8.91 10.67
N LEU A 70 17.31 -8.67 9.56
CA LEU A 70 17.71 -9.12 8.23
C LEU A 70 19.05 -8.50 7.78
N VAL A 71 19.23 -7.19 8.00
CA VAL A 71 20.44 -6.47 7.61
C VAL A 71 21.67 -6.98 8.38
N GLU A 72 21.52 -7.23 9.67
CA GLU A 72 22.61 -7.71 10.52
C GLU A 72 22.90 -9.20 10.32
N HIS A 73 21.87 -10.05 10.34
CA HIS A 73 22.05 -11.50 10.42
C HIS A 73 22.03 -12.21 9.07
N VAL A 74 21.30 -11.69 8.08
CA VAL A 74 21.19 -12.31 6.75
C VAL A 74 22.15 -11.68 5.76
N LEU A 75 22.30 -10.36 5.80
CA LEU A 75 23.22 -9.63 4.92
C LEU A 75 24.62 -9.42 5.52
N HIS A 76 24.79 -9.73 6.82
CA HIS A 76 26.06 -9.62 7.53
C HIS A 76 26.66 -8.20 7.53
N TYR A 77 25.84 -7.15 7.52
CA TYR A 77 26.34 -5.79 7.68
C TYR A 77 26.60 -5.48 9.15
N PRO A 78 27.78 -4.92 9.50
CA PRO A 78 28.03 -4.43 10.84
C PRO A 78 27.19 -3.17 11.07
N VAL A 79 26.11 -3.30 11.83
CA VAL A 79 25.17 -2.21 12.12
C VAL A 79 25.01 -1.99 13.61
N LYS A 80 24.85 -0.73 14.01
CA LYS A 80 24.40 -0.36 15.34
C LYS A 80 22.97 0.16 15.24
N ALA A 81 22.04 -0.49 15.94
CA ALA A 81 20.62 -0.14 15.91
C ALA A 81 20.26 0.70 17.15
N VAL A 82 19.80 1.95 16.96
CA VAL A 82 19.39 2.87 18.04
C VAL A 82 18.19 3.67 17.57
N ASP A 83 17.12 3.75 18.37
CA ASP A 83 15.92 4.57 18.10
C ASP A 83 15.39 4.49 16.66
N ASN A 84 15.06 3.28 16.20
CA ASN A 84 14.63 2.98 14.82
C ASN A 84 15.60 3.46 13.71
N THR A 85 16.87 3.64 14.06
CA THR A 85 17.93 4.05 13.14
C THR A 85 19.01 2.99 13.07
N LEU A 86 19.34 2.58 11.84
CA LEU A 86 20.46 1.70 11.56
C LEU A 86 21.67 2.55 11.19
N TYR A 87 22.72 2.48 12.02
CA TYR A 87 24.01 3.13 11.77
C TYR A 87 24.98 2.13 11.16
N PHE A 88 25.57 2.49 10.03
CA PHE A 88 26.55 1.71 9.28
C PHE A 88 27.94 2.35 9.39
N ALA A 89 28.95 1.68 8.83
CA ALA A 89 30.29 2.24 8.73
C ALA A 89 30.30 3.58 7.96
N ARG A 90 31.33 4.41 8.21
CA ARG A 90 31.56 5.70 7.52
C ARG A 90 30.44 6.73 7.70
N ASN A 91 29.79 6.76 8.88
CA ASN A 91 28.71 7.69 9.24
C ASN A 91 27.47 7.64 8.33
N SER A 92 27.24 6.52 7.63
CA SER A 92 25.99 6.31 6.89
C SER A 92 24.90 5.75 7.81
N TYR A 93 23.65 6.15 7.61
CA TYR A 93 22.55 5.69 8.45
C TYR A 93 21.24 5.60 7.66
N VAL A 94 20.32 4.76 8.14
CA VAL A 94 18.92 4.70 7.69
C VAL A 94 18.04 4.90 8.91
N ALA A 95 17.43 6.08 9.00
CA ALA A 95 16.43 6.39 10.02
C ALA A 95 15.02 6.04 9.50
N ILE A 96 14.26 5.30 10.31
CA ILE A 96 12.90 4.88 9.96
C ILE A 96 11.93 5.69 10.81
N GLU A 97 11.56 6.84 10.26
CA GLU A 97 10.62 7.77 10.88
C GLU A 97 9.15 7.38 10.62
N GLY A 98 8.20 8.05 11.28
CA GLY A 98 6.77 7.82 11.11
C GLY A 98 6.29 7.87 9.65
N ALA A 99 6.89 8.75 8.83
CA ALA A 99 6.60 8.84 7.40
C ALA A 99 7.00 7.59 6.60
N CYS A 100 7.94 6.78 7.12
CA CYS A 100 8.37 5.51 6.54
C CYS A 100 7.61 4.30 7.10
N SER A 101 6.66 4.49 8.01
CA SER A 101 5.89 3.41 8.68
C SER A 101 5.05 2.56 7.72
N GLY A 102 4.66 3.12 6.57
CA GLY A 102 3.72 2.48 5.66
C GLY A 102 2.25 2.71 6.02
N LEU A 103 1.95 3.52 7.06
CA LEU A 103 0.59 3.78 7.52
C LEU A 103 -0.30 4.39 6.43
N LYS A 104 0.22 5.33 5.64
CA LYS A 104 -0.49 5.89 4.48
C LYS A 104 -0.96 4.78 3.53
N GLN A 105 -0.11 3.79 3.24
CA GLN A 105 -0.41 2.70 2.33
C GLN A 105 -1.43 1.72 2.94
N PHE A 106 -1.43 1.53 4.26
CA PHE A 106 -2.48 0.78 4.95
C PHE A 106 -3.85 1.44 4.80
N TYR A 107 -3.93 2.76 5.00
CA TYR A 107 -5.17 3.52 4.77
C TYR A 107 -5.60 3.43 3.31
N GLN A 108 -4.67 3.64 2.37
CA GLN A 108 -4.95 3.59 0.94
C GLN A 108 -5.54 2.23 0.52
N TRP A 109 -4.94 1.14 0.99
CA TRP A 109 -5.44 -0.22 0.74
C TRP A 109 -6.82 -0.46 1.34
N THR A 110 -7.01 -0.05 2.59
CA THR A 110 -8.27 -0.25 3.31
C THR A 110 -9.40 0.54 2.65
N VAL A 111 -9.16 1.81 2.31
CA VAL A 111 -10.12 2.68 1.60
C VAL A 111 -10.44 2.10 0.23
N LEU A 112 -9.42 1.67 -0.53
CA LEU A 112 -9.63 0.99 -1.82
C LEU A 112 -10.57 -0.21 -1.64
N MET A 113 -10.28 -1.09 -0.69
CA MET A 113 -11.09 -2.29 -0.48
C MET A 113 -12.49 -1.99 0.03
N ILE A 114 -12.70 -0.95 0.84
CA ILE A 114 -14.03 -0.50 1.29
C ILE A 114 -14.85 -0.02 0.09
N LEU A 115 -14.30 0.89 -0.71
CA LEU A 115 -14.98 1.51 -1.85
C LEU A 115 -15.17 0.56 -3.04
N PHE A 116 -14.22 -0.35 -3.28
CA PHE A 116 -14.27 -1.23 -4.44
C PHE A 116 -15.36 -2.31 -4.28
N PRO A 117 -16.22 -2.56 -5.28
CA PRO A 117 -17.38 -3.45 -5.11
C PRO A 117 -16.97 -4.91 -4.88
N GLY A 118 -17.67 -5.59 -3.97
CA GLY A 118 -17.53 -7.03 -3.74
C GLY A 118 -18.12 -7.47 -2.40
N PRO A 119 -18.18 -8.80 -2.13
CA PRO A 119 -18.82 -9.33 -0.94
C PRO A 119 -18.00 -9.05 0.33
N TRP A 120 -18.62 -8.42 1.33
CA TRP A 120 -17.98 -8.05 2.60
C TRP A 120 -17.32 -9.23 3.33
N ARG A 121 -17.92 -10.42 3.31
CA ARG A 121 -17.33 -11.62 3.91
C ARG A 121 -15.92 -11.94 3.38
N LYS A 122 -15.66 -11.65 2.11
CA LYS A 122 -14.33 -11.84 1.51
C LYS A 122 -13.40 -10.68 1.81
N LYS A 123 -13.94 -9.45 1.88
CA LYS A 123 -13.16 -8.27 2.27
C LYS A 123 -12.60 -8.40 3.70
N LEU A 124 -13.37 -8.98 4.62
CA LEU A 124 -12.98 -9.11 6.03
C LEU A 124 -11.65 -9.85 6.25
N TRP A 125 -11.33 -10.86 5.45
CA TRP A 125 -10.04 -11.55 5.54
C TRP A 125 -9.01 -10.99 4.54
N TYR A 126 -9.47 -10.49 3.40
CA TYR A 126 -8.56 -10.00 2.35
C TYR A 126 -7.94 -8.63 2.68
N ILE A 127 -8.65 -7.78 3.43
CA ILE A 127 -8.09 -6.52 3.92
C ILE A 127 -6.89 -6.79 4.83
N PRO A 128 -6.99 -7.57 5.92
CA PRO A 128 -5.85 -7.95 6.75
C PRO A 128 -4.70 -8.59 5.95
N LEU A 129 -5.00 -9.50 5.02
CA LEU A 129 -3.96 -10.11 4.18
C LEU A 129 -3.18 -9.04 3.40
N GLY A 130 -3.88 -8.07 2.78
CA GLY A 130 -3.21 -6.99 2.07
C GLY A 130 -2.39 -6.08 2.99
N LEU A 131 -2.83 -5.82 4.22
CA LEU A 131 -2.02 -5.09 5.22
C LEU A 131 -0.71 -5.83 5.52
N VAL A 132 -0.77 -7.15 5.72
CA VAL A 132 0.42 -7.99 5.92
C VAL A 132 1.37 -7.91 4.72
N VAL A 133 0.84 -8.05 3.50
CA VAL A 133 1.67 -7.97 2.28
C VAL A 133 2.33 -6.60 2.12
N ILE A 134 1.60 -5.51 2.40
CA ILE A 134 2.14 -4.15 2.36
C ILE A 134 3.21 -3.94 3.44
N HIS A 135 3.01 -4.52 4.63
CA HIS A 135 3.99 -4.48 5.71
C HIS A 135 5.30 -5.17 5.32
N ILE A 136 5.21 -6.39 4.76
CA ILE A 136 6.37 -7.14 4.25
C ILE A 136 7.09 -6.33 3.16
N ASN A 137 6.34 -5.72 2.23
CA ASN A 137 6.94 -4.85 1.22
C ASN A 137 7.72 -3.68 1.84
N ASN A 138 7.23 -3.10 2.93
CA ASN A 138 7.92 -2.01 3.61
C ASN A 138 9.21 -2.49 4.30
N ILE A 139 9.19 -3.67 4.92
CA ILE A 139 10.41 -4.29 5.48
C ILE A 139 11.46 -4.49 4.38
N ILE A 140 11.06 -5.07 3.24
CA ILE A 140 11.95 -5.25 2.08
C ILE A 140 12.51 -3.91 1.60
N ARG A 141 11.69 -2.85 1.55
CA ARG A 141 12.14 -1.50 1.20
C ARG A 141 13.26 -1.00 2.13
N ILE A 142 13.13 -1.16 3.45
CA ILE A 142 14.18 -0.74 4.40
C ILE A 142 15.46 -1.56 4.22
N VAL A 143 15.34 -2.87 3.97
CA VAL A 143 16.49 -3.73 3.68
C VAL A 143 17.21 -3.27 2.41
N ILE A 144 16.47 -2.96 1.33
CA ILE A 144 17.05 -2.43 0.08
C ILE A 144 17.73 -1.07 0.34
N LEU A 145 17.08 -0.15 1.05
CA LEU A 145 17.67 1.15 1.38
C LEU A 145 18.94 1.04 2.22
N SER A 146 19.03 0.03 3.08
CA SER A 146 20.23 -0.29 3.85
C SER A 146 21.39 -0.72 2.96
N VAL A 147 21.13 -1.52 1.91
CA VAL A 147 22.16 -1.86 0.92
C VAL A 147 22.57 -0.64 0.10
N VAL A 148 21.58 0.17 -0.32
CA VAL A 148 21.82 1.36 -1.14
C VAL A 148 22.65 2.41 -0.39
N VAL A 149 22.36 2.65 0.89
CA VAL A 149 23.12 3.67 1.66
C VAL A 149 24.60 3.31 1.79
N VAL A 150 24.92 2.01 1.83
CA VAL A 150 26.29 1.51 1.96
C VAL A 150 27.04 1.54 0.63
N HIS A 151 26.42 1.11 -0.47
CA HIS A 151 27.11 0.91 -1.75
C HIS A 151 26.90 2.05 -2.76
N TRP A 152 25.73 2.68 -2.72
CA TRP A 152 25.31 3.70 -3.70
C TRP A 152 24.64 4.89 -3.02
N PRO A 153 25.30 5.55 -2.04
CA PRO A 153 24.69 6.67 -1.30
C PRO A 153 24.25 7.81 -2.22
N ALA A 154 24.97 8.06 -3.32
CA ALA A 154 24.62 9.07 -4.31
C ALA A 154 23.28 8.80 -5.03
N HIS A 155 22.80 7.55 -5.02
CA HIS A 155 21.53 7.16 -5.63
C HIS A 155 20.41 6.94 -4.60
N TRP A 156 20.67 7.19 -3.31
CA TRP A 156 19.71 6.94 -2.24
C TRP A 156 18.39 7.69 -2.46
N ASP A 157 18.44 9.00 -2.74
CA ASP A 157 17.24 9.80 -2.97
C ASP A 157 16.44 9.29 -4.18
N PHE A 158 17.14 8.97 -5.26
CA PHE A 158 16.50 8.47 -6.47
C PHE A 158 15.78 7.15 -6.21
N ILE A 159 16.47 6.17 -5.63
CA ILE A 159 15.92 4.85 -5.35
C ILE A 159 14.80 4.94 -4.31
N HIS A 160 14.96 5.74 -3.26
CA HIS A 160 13.94 5.94 -2.24
C HIS A 160 12.67 6.57 -2.83
N MET A 161 12.81 7.69 -3.52
CA MET A 161 11.67 8.54 -3.91
C MET A 161 10.98 8.07 -5.18
N TRP A 162 11.74 7.56 -6.15
CA TRP A 162 11.24 7.29 -7.51
C TRP A 162 11.10 5.80 -7.83
N ILE A 163 11.75 4.92 -7.06
CA ILE A 163 11.64 3.47 -7.25
C ILE A 163 10.81 2.86 -6.13
N LEU A 164 11.30 2.91 -4.88
CA LEU A 164 10.72 2.16 -3.77
C LEU A 164 9.39 2.75 -3.28
N ARG A 165 9.24 4.08 -3.26
CA ARG A 165 7.98 4.71 -2.89
C ARG A 165 6.86 4.42 -3.90
N PRO A 166 7.07 4.54 -5.23
CA PRO A 166 6.06 4.13 -6.21
C PRO A 166 5.78 2.63 -6.23
N PHE A 167 6.74 1.79 -5.84
CA PHE A 167 6.57 0.33 -5.83
C PHE A 167 5.39 -0.14 -4.98
N PHE A 168 5.01 0.59 -3.93
CA PHE A 168 3.78 0.30 -3.17
C PHE A 168 2.52 0.29 -4.05
N TYR A 169 2.43 1.16 -5.06
CA TYR A 169 1.29 1.17 -5.98
C TYR A 169 1.26 -0.09 -6.84
N VAL A 170 2.43 -0.63 -7.21
CA VAL A 170 2.53 -1.90 -7.95
C VAL A 170 2.01 -3.04 -7.08
N VAL A 171 2.42 -3.10 -5.81
CA VAL A 171 1.95 -4.12 -4.85
C VAL A 171 0.43 -4.02 -4.62
N ILE A 172 -0.08 -2.81 -4.38
CA ILE A 172 -1.52 -2.56 -4.19
C ILE A 172 -2.31 -2.94 -5.45
N PHE A 173 -1.80 -2.59 -6.63
CA PHE A 173 -2.43 -2.96 -7.90
C PHE A 173 -2.45 -4.47 -8.09
N ALA A 174 -1.35 -5.19 -7.82
CA ALA A 174 -1.29 -6.64 -7.92
C ALA A 174 -2.29 -7.32 -6.95
N LEU A 175 -2.34 -6.86 -5.68
CA LEU A 175 -3.33 -7.33 -4.72
C LEU A 175 -4.76 -7.08 -5.21
N TRP A 176 -5.01 -5.93 -5.83
CA TRP A 176 -6.31 -5.61 -6.39
C TRP A 176 -6.65 -6.48 -7.63
N VAL A 177 -5.69 -6.77 -8.51
CA VAL A 177 -5.89 -7.69 -9.65
C VAL A 177 -6.29 -9.07 -9.13
N VAL A 178 -5.59 -9.61 -8.12
CA VAL A 178 -5.93 -10.88 -7.48
C VAL A 178 -7.35 -10.84 -6.88
N TRP A 179 -7.74 -9.71 -6.28
CA TRP A 179 -9.11 -9.52 -5.81
C TRP A 179 -10.13 -9.64 -6.94
N VAL A 180 -9.94 -8.90 -8.03
CA VAL A 180 -10.89 -8.84 -9.16
C VAL A 180 -10.99 -10.20 -9.86
N GLU A 181 -9.86 -10.84 -10.14
CA GLU A 181 -9.80 -12.05 -10.95
C GLU A 181 -10.15 -13.31 -10.17
N ARG A 182 -9.74 -13.41 -8.90
CA ARG A 182 -9.81 -14.67 -8.14
C ARG A 182 -10.78 -14.62 -6.98
N ILE A 183 -10.86 -13.50 -6.25
CA ILE A 183 -11.50 -13.49 -4.93
C ILE A 183 -12.91 -12.95 -4.96
N LYS A 184 -13.16 -11.76 -5.52
CA LYS A 184 -14.46 -11.07 -5.53
C LYS A 184 -15.59 -12.01 -5.97
N GLY A 185 -15.34 -12.83 -6.98
CA GLY A 185 -16.25 -13.83 -7.53
C GLY A 185 -17.39 -13.20 -8.34
N LYS A 186 -17.92 -13.94 -9.32
CA LYS A 186 -19.09 -13.50 -10.10
C LYS A 186 -20.32 -13.52 -9.19
N ARG A 187 -21.11 -12.44 -9.21
CA ARG A 187 -22.42 -12.37 -8.54
C ARG A 187 -23.22 -13.60 -8.99
N ARG A 188 -23.58 -14.50 -8.08
CA ARG A 188 -24.48 -15.62 -8.38
C ARG A 188 -25.74 -14.99 -8.96
N LYS A 189 -26.02 -15.19 -10.26
CA LYS A 189 -27.29 -14.75 -10.85
C LYS A 189 -28.38 -15.32 -9.94
N LEU A 190 -29.22 -14.45 -9.36
CA LEU A 190 -30.42 -14.88 -8.66
C LEU A 190 -31.13 -15.84 -9.61
N LYS A 191 -31.22 -17.13 -9.24
CA LYS A 191 -32.10 -18.07 -9.93
C LYS A 191 -33.49 -17.43 -9.86
N GLY A 192 -34.01 -16.98 -11.00
CA GLY A 192 -35.42 -16.67 -11.10
C GLY A 192 -36.17 -17.93 -10.67
N LYS A 193 -36.94 -17.82 -9.59
CA LYS A 193 -38.02 -18.77 -9.38
C LYS A 193 -39.07 -18.41 -10.42
N SER A 194 -39.27 -19.36 -11.34
CA SER A 194 -40.46 -19.50 -12.16
C SER A 194 -41.72 -19.51 -11.30
#